data_AF-A0A4Q9R767-F1
#
_entry.id   AF-A0A4Q9R767-F1
#
_cell.length_a   1.000
_cell.length_b   1.000
_cell.length_c   1.000
_cell.angle_alpha   90.00
_cell.angle_beta   90.00
_cell.angle_gamma   90.00
#
_symmetry.space_group_name_H-M   'P 1'
#
loop_
_entity.id
_entity.type
_entity.pdbx_description
1 polymer ?
#
loop_
_entity_poly.entity_id
_entity_poly.type
_entity_poly.pdbx_seq_one_letter_code
_entity_poly.pdbx_strand_id
1 'polypeptide(L)'
;MSIKSRARQLGQGMTEYIIIVALIAIAAIVVYNLFGSTVREQVGDMAAELGGGQAQQSALATGQEAQAAGQTAHNLGSFQQDERQ
;
A
#
# COMPACT_ATOMS: atom_id res chain seq x y z
N MET A 1 34.48 24.36 -29.91
CA MET A 1 35.40 23.32 -29.42
C MET A 1 34.85 22.74 -28.12
N SER A 2 34.64 21.41 -28.12
CA SER A 2 34.36 20.51 -26.99
C SER A 2 33.04 20.70 -26.21
N ILE A 3 32.01 19.98 -26.66
CA ILE A 3 30.82 19.65 -25.88
C ILE A 3 31.25 18.66 -24.79
N LYS A 4 31.12 19.06 -23.52
CA LYS A 4 31.44 18.20 -22.37
C LYS A 4 30.63 16.90 -22.47
N SER A 5 31.35 15.79 -22.62
CA SER A 5 30.82 14.44 -22.65
C SER A 5 29.97 14.16 -21.41
N ARG A 6 28.65 13.93 -21.60
CA ARG A 6 27.75 13.37 -20.59
C ARG A 6 28.00 11.87 -20.43
N ALA A 7 29.24 11.47 -20.16
CA ALA A 7 29.62 10.06 -19.99
C ALA A 7 29.26 9.50 -18.60
N ARG A 8 28.04 9.71 -18.11
CA ARG A 8 27.50 9.01 -16.92
C ARG A 8 26.03 8.61 -17.04
N GLN A 9 25.52 8.43 -18.27
CA GLN A 9 24.12 8.09 -18.54
C GLN A 9 23.95 6.73 -19.22
N LEU A 10 24.95 5.84 -19.15
CA LEU A 10 24.79 4.45 -19.57
C LEU A 10 24.51 3.61 -18.33
N GLY A 11 23.22 3.37 -18.06
CA GLY A 11 22.73 2.58 -16.91
C GLY A 11 21.80 3.34 -15.95
N GLN A 12 21.77 4.68 -16.01
CA GLN A 12 20.95 5.51 -15.10
C GLN A 12 19.44 5.27 -15.24
N GLY A 13 18.95 4.88 -16.42
CA GLY A 13 17.52 4.66 -16.63
C GLY A 13 17.00 3.32 -16.08
N MET A 14 17.71 2.21 -16.33
CA MET A 14 17.12 0.88 -16.10
C MET A 14 17.12 0.49 -14.62
N THR A 15 18.23 0.69 -13.89
CA THR A 15 18.32 0.29 -12.47
C THR A 15 17.50 1.21 -11.57
N GLU A 16 17.43 2.51 -11.88
CA GLU A 16 16.63 3.47 -11.12
C GLU A 16 15.13 3.19 -11.28
N TYR A 17 14.69 2.85 -12.50
CA TYR A 17 13.31 2.40 -12.74
C TYR A 17 12.97 1.12 -11.97
N ILE A 18 13.89 0.14 -11.91
CA ILE A 18 13.66 -1.09 -11.16
C ILE A 18 13.40 -0.79 -9.67
N ILE A 19 14.17 0.11 -9.07
CA ILE A 19 13.99 0.50 -7.66
C ILE A 19 12.64 1.21 -7.46
N ILE A 20 12.29 2.18 -8.31
CA ILE A 20 11.02 2.90 -8.20
C ILE A 20 9.83 1.95 -8.38
N VAL A 21 9.88 1.06 -9.38
CA VAL A 21 8.82 0.07 -9.63
C VAL A 21 8.67 -0.88 -8.45
N ALA A 22 9.77 -1.34 -7.85
CA ALA A 22 9.73 -2.20 -6.66
C ALA A 22 9.05 -1.50 -5.47
N LEU A 23 9.34 -0.21 -5.25
CA LEU A 23 8.70 0.58 -4.18
C LEU A 23 7.19 0.74 -4.42
N ILE A 24 6.78 1.04 -5.65
CA ILE A 24 5.35 1.14 -6.01
C ILE A 24 4.64 -0.19 -5.83
N ALA A 25 5.26 -1.32 -6.22
CA ALA A 25 4.67 -2.65 -6.09
C ALA A 25 4.42 -3.01 -4.62
N ILE A 26 5.39 -2.72 -3.73
CA ILE A 26 5.24 -2.96 -2.28
C ILE A 26 4.11 -2.09 -1.70
N ALA A 27 4.07 -0.80 -2.07
CA ALA A 27 3.00 0.10 -1.63
C ALA A 27 1.62 -0.36 -2.10
N ALA A 28 1.52 -0.86 -3.34
CA ALA A 28 0.27 -1.34 -3.91
C ALA A 28 -0.30 -2.55 -3.13
N ILE A 29 0.54 -3.50 -2.70
CA ILE A 29 0.09 -4.65 -1.90
C ILE A 29 -0.63 -4.19 -0.63
N VAL A 30 -0.08 -3.20 0.07
CA VAL A 30 -0.66 -2.65 1.30
C VAL A 30 -1.98 -1.95 1.00
N VAL A 31 -2.01 -1.07 -0.01
CA VAL A 31 -3.20 -0.31 -0.38
C VAL A 31 -4.34 -1.24 -0.82
N TYR A 32 -4.07 -2.28 -1.61
CA TYR A 32 -5.12 -3.18 -2.09
C TYR A 32 -5.79 -3.98 -0.98
N ASN A 33 -5.02 -4.48 -0.01
CA ASN A 33 -5.58 -5.25 1.11
C ASN A 33 -6.48 -4.37 1.98
N LEU A 34 -6.02 -3.15 2.25
CA LEU A 34 -6.60 -2.25 3.23
C LEU A 34 -7.75 -1.41 2.70
N PHE A 35 -7.61 -0.91 1.47
CA PHE A 35 -8.68 -0.19 0.80
C PHE A 35 -9.80 -1.16 0.37
N GLY A 36 -9.44 -2.38 -0.04
CA GLY A 36 -10.41 -3.42 -0.42
C GLY A 36 -11.31 -3.86 0.74
N SER A 37 -10.76 -4.00 1.95
CA SER A 37 -11.57 -4.28 3.15
C SER A 37 -12.45 -3.09 3.54
N THR A 38 -11.91 -1.87 3.53
CA THR A 38 -12.63 -0.64 3.90
C THR A 38 -13.84 -0.40 3.00
N VAL A 39 -13.67 -0.48 1.68
CA VAL A 39 -14.78 -0.29 0.72
C VAL A 39 -15.83 -1.37 0.88
N ARG A 40 -15.42 -2.62 1.12
CA ARG A 40 -16.35 -3.75 1.35
C ARG A 40 -17.17 -3.56 2.62
N GLU A 41 -16.56 -3.12 3.71
CA GLU A 41 -17.26 -2.82 4.97
C GLU A 41 -18.25 -1.68 4.79
N GLN A 42 -17.83 -0.56 4.20
CA GLN A 42 -18.74 0.58 3.96
C GLN A 42 -19.93 0.21 3.08
N VAL A 43 -19.72 -0.60 2.04
CA VAL A 43 -20.82 -1.10 1.19
C VAL A 43 -21.71 -2.07 1.94
N GLY A 44 -21.14 -2.92 2.80
CA GLY A 44 -21.88 -3.81 3.68
C GLY A 44 -22.76 -3.04 4.68
N ASP A 45 -22.23 -2.00 5.30
CA ASP A 45 -22.94 -1.14 6.24
C ASP A 45 -24.08 -0.37 5.56
N MET A 46 -23.84 0.19 4.36
CA MET A 46 -24.89 0.84 3.57
C MET A 46 -25.99 -0.15 3.17
N ALA A 47 -25.63 -1.38 2.77
CA ALA A 47 -26.60 -2.41 2.43
C ALA A 47 -27.41 -2.86 3.66
N ALA A 48 -26.78 -2.94 4.84
CA ALA A 48 -27.45 -3.25 6.10
C ALA A 48 -28.44 -2.14 6.49
N GLU A 49 -28.05 -0.86 6.40
CA GLU A 49 -28.95 0.27 6.67
C GLU A 49 -30.13 0.32 5.70
N LEU A 50 -29.88 0.11 4.40
CA LEU A 50 -30.94 0.04 3.39
C LEU A 50 -31.90 -1.14 3.61
N GLY A 51 -31.39 -2.25 4.19
CA GLY A 51 -32.18 -3.41 4.60
C GLY A 51 -32.93 -3.23 5.93
N GLY A 52 -32.80 -2.08 6.60
CA GLY A 52 -33.41 -1.80 7.90
C GLY A 52 -32.63 -2.33 9.12
N GLY A 53 -31.40 -2.80 8.90
CA GLY A 53 -30.44 -3.15 9.95
C GLY A 53 -29.65 -1.94 10.46
N GLN A 54 -28.84 -2.15 11.49
CA GLN A 54 -27.96 -1.12 12.07
C GLN A 54 -26.55 -1.26 11.48
N ALA A 55 -25.98 -0.17 10.96
CA ALA A 55 -24.57 -0.15 10.54
C ALA A 55 -23.68 -0.43 11.75
N GLN A 56 -22.73 -1.36 11.59
CA GLN A 56 -21.68 -1.58 12.57
C GLN A 56 -20.54 -0.66 12.18
N GLN A 57 -20.06 0.19 13.11
CA GLN A 57 -19.02 1.20 12.89
C GLN A 57 -17.61 0.64 12.54
N SER A 58 -17.54 -0.52 11.89
CA SER A 58 -16.36 -1.26 11.45
C SER A 58 -15.45 -0.44 10.55
N ALA A 59 -16.02 0.33 9.61
CA ALA A 59 -15.27 1.15 8.68
C ALA A 59 -14.36 2.21 9.33
N LEU A 60 -14.73 2.73 10.52
CA LEU A 60 -13.89 3.67 11.26
C LEU A 60 -12.66 2.98 11.88
N ALA A 61 -12.86 1.77 12.44
CA ALA A 61 -11.78 0.98 13.01
C ALA A 61 -10.78 0.56 11.92
N THR A 62 -11.27 0.07 10.78
CA THR A 62 -10.44 -0.30 9.62
C THR A 62 -9.70 0.90 9.04
N GLY A 63 -10.33 2.08 8.99
CA GLY A 63 -9.67 3.32 8.58
C GLY A 63 -8.55 3.76 9.52
N GLN A 64 -8.70 3.55 10.84
CA GLN A 64 -7.65 3.83 11.82
C GLN A 64 -6.49 2.84 11.71
N GLU A 65 -6.79 1.55 11.55
CA GLU A 65 -5.79 0.51 11.27
C GLU A 65 -5.02 0.80 9.97
N ALA A 66 -5.74 1.29 8.96
CA ALA A 66 -5.15 1.68 7.69
C ALA A 66 -4.12 2.80 7.84
N GLN A 67 -4.49 3.81 8.61
CA GLN A 67 -3.65 4.96 8.87
C GLN A 67 -2.47 4.60 9.77
N ALA A 68 -2.65 3.68 10.72
CA ALA A 68 -1.57 3.14 11.55
C ALA A 68 -0.58 2.29 10.73
N ALA A 69 -1.08 1.42 9.84
CA ALA A 69 -0.26 0.61 8.94
C ALA A 69 0.55 1.48 7.98
N GLY A 70 -0.05 2.54 7.42
CA GLY A 70 0.63 3.51 6.56
C GLY A 70 1.69 4.37 7.30
N GLN A 71 1.54 4.56 8.61
CA GLN A 71 2.53 5.26 9.45
C GLN A 71 3.62 4.32 9.99
N THR A 72 3.43 3.01 9.89
CA THR A 72 4.40 2.03 10.37
C THR A 72 5.55 1.94 9.38
N ALA A 73 6.73 2.38 9.80
CA ALA A 73 7.94 2.29 9.00
C ALA A 73 8.41 0.83 8.94
N HIS A 74 8.21 0.19 7.78
CA HIS A 74 8.66 -1.18 7.53
C HIS A 74 10.13 -1.15 7.07
N ASN A 75 10.98 -1.93 7.73
CA ASN A 75 12.39 -2.11 7.37
C ASN A 75 12.66 -3.59 7.10
N LEU A 76 13.86 -3.93 6.61
CA LEU A 76 14.16 -5.33 6.26
C LEU A 76 14.03 -6.30 7.45
N GLY A 77 14.12 -5.81 8.70
CA GLY A 77 13.89 -6.60 9.90
C GLY A 77 12.43 -6.72 10.33
N SER A 78 11.52 -5.90 9.80
CA SER A 78 10.08 -6.00 10.10
C SER A 78 9.39 -7.15 9.35
N PHE A 79 10.08 -7.80 8.41
CA PHE A 79 9.62 -9.05 7.80
C PHE A 79 9.96 -10.22 8.72
N GLN A 80 9.27 -10.35 9.85
CA GLN A 80 9.14 -11.64 10.51
C GLN A 80 8.10 -12.44 9.72
N GLN A 81 8.59 -13.41 8.95
CA GLN A 81 7.75 -14.42 8.33
C GLN A 81 7.26 -15.31 9.48
N ASP A 82 6.02 -15.11 9.93
CA ASP A 82 5.34 -16.08 10.77
C ASP A 82 5.23 -17.37 9.95
N GLU A 83 6.22 -18.26 10.11
CA GLU A 83 6.16 -19.62 9.64
C GLU A 83 5.00 -20.28 10.38
N ARG A 84 3.83 -20.27 9.74
CA ARG A 84 2.70 -21.09 10.18
C ARG A 84 3.14 -22.56 10.06
N GLN A 85 3.48 -23.15 11.21
CA GLN A 85 3.65 -24.58 11.39
C GLN A 85 2.35 -25.33 11.10
#